data_AF-A0A7S2WAN3-F1
#
_entry.id   AF-A0A7S2WAN3-F1
#
_cell.length_a   1.000
_cell.length_b   1.000
_cell.length_c   1.000
_cell.angle_alpha   90.00
_cell.angle_beta   90.00
_cell.angle_gamma   90.00
#
_symmetry.space_group_name_H-M   'P 1'
#
loop_
_entity.id
_entity.type
_entity.pdbx_description
1 polymer ?
#
loop_
_entity_poly.entity_id
_entity_poly.type
_entity_poly.pdbx_seq_one_letter_code
_entity_poly.pdbx_strand_id
1 'polypeptide(L)'
;LFDCNQNLVPLGCIGEIYVGGAGLAEGYLNRPELTAERFIDNPFGEGKLYKSGDLGRWLSNGELEFLGRNDFQVKIRGFRIELGEIETALLELPGVLQTHVIARGQQLDAYVVGEVDV
;
A
#
# COMPACT_ATOMS: atom_id res chain seq x y z
N LEU A 1 -14.22 -0.12 -6.84
CA LEU A 1 -13.84 0.78 -5.73
C LEU A 1 -14.62 0.33 -4.51
N PHE A 2 -13.96 0.15 -3.38
CA PHE A 2 -14.56 -0.43 -2.18
C PHE A 2 -14.40 0.46 -0.94
N ASP A 3 -15.38 0.41 -0.04
CA ASP A 3 -15.27 1.00 1.29
C ASP A 3 -14.50 0.09 2.27
N CYS A 4 -14.32 0.54 3.51
CA CYS A 4 -13.64 -0.24 4.55
C CYS A 4 -14.38 -1.53 4.96
N ASN A 5 -15.66 -1.65 4.62
CA ASN A 5 -16.47 -2.83 4.86
C ASN A 5 -16.55 -3.74 3.62
N GLN A 6 -15.74 -3.48 2.59
CA GLN A 6 -15.69 -4.22 1.33
C GLN A 6 -16.99 -4.18 0.53
N ASN A 7 -17.76 -3.10 0.64
CA ASN A 7 -18.89 -2.82 -0.25
C ASN A 7 -18.47 -1.88 -1.39
N LEU A 8 -19.16 -1.99 -2.53
CA LEU A 8 -18.98 -1.03 -3.63
C LEU A 8 -19.35 0.38 -3.17
N VAL A 9 -18.48 1.35 -3.50
CA VAL A 9 -18.80 2.77 -3.29
C VAL A 9 -19.61 3.34 -4.47
N PRO A 10 -20.52 4.30 -4.24
CA PRO A 10 -21.23 5.01 -5.30
C PRO A 10 -20.30 5.80 -6.24
N LEU A 11 -20.82 6.18 -7.41
CA LEU A 11 -20.12 7.08 -8.35
C LEU A 11 -19.73 8.39 -7.65
N GLY A 12 -18.49 8.85 -7.86
CA GLY A 12 -17.94 10.06 -7.24
C GLY A 12 -17.43 9.90 -5.81
N CYS A 13 -17.76 8.80 -5.11
CA CYS A 13 -17.24 8.52 -3.78
C CYS A 13 -15.81 7.95 -3.84
N ILE A 14 -15.02 8.27 -2.82
CA ILE A 14 -13.67 7.74 -2.65
C ILE A 14 -13.77 6.30 -2.13
N GLY A 15 -12.99 5.40 -2.72
CA GLY A 15 -12.82 4.03 -2.24
C GLY A 15 -11.45 3.48 -2.61
N GLU A 16 -11.12 2.30 -2.07
CA GLU A 16 -9.91 1.57 -2.45
C GLU A 16 -10.09 0.91 -3.82
N ILE A 17 -9.04 0.99 -4.65
CA ILE A 17 -8.96 0.37 -5.96
C ILE A 17 -8.62 -1.11 -5.77
N TYR A 18 -9.56 -1.97 -6.14
CA TYR A 18 -9.32 -3.41 -6.24
C TYR A 18 -9.20 -3.78 -7.72
N VAL A 19 -8.27 -4.67 -8.03
CA VAL A 19 -7.98 -5.10 -9.41
C VAL A 19 -8.39 -6.56 -9.57
N GLY A 20 -9.05 -6.90 -10.68
CA GLY A 20 -9.43 -8.28 -11.01
C GLY A 20 -9.05 -8.65 -12.44
N GLY A 21 -9.34 -9.90 -12.81
CA GLY A 21 -9.16 -10.42 -14.17
C GLY A 21 -7.84 -11.15 -14.39
N ALA A 22 -7.56 -11.49 -15.65
CA ALA A 22 -6.45 -12.37 -16.03
C ALA A 22 -5.04 -11.81 -15.77
N GLY A 23 -4.92 -10.52 -15.43
CA GLY A 23 -3.65 -9.87 -15.12
C GLY A 23 -3.18 -10.04 -13.67
N LEU A 24 -3.94 -10.77 -12.83
CA LEU A 24 -3.53 -11.02 -11.46
C LEU A 24 -2.35 -11.99 -11.38
N ALA A 25 -1.43 -11.72 -10.45
CA ALA A 25 -0.42 -12.68 -10.05
C ALA A 25 -1.04 -13.81 -9.22
N GLU A 26 -0.36 -14.95 -9.15
CA GLU A 26 -0.75 -16.09 -8.29
C GLU A 26 -0.67 -15.77 -6.80
N GLY A 27 0.17 -14.79 -6.42
CA GLY A 27 0.35 -14.37 -5.03
C GLY A 27 1.80 -13.99 -4.71
N TYR A 28 2.10 -13.97 -3.43
CA TYR A 28 3.43 -13.70 -2.91
C TYR A 28 4.18 -15.02 -2.62
N LEU A 29 5.37 -15.16 -3.20
CA LEU A 29 6.21 -16.35 -3.04
C LEU A 29 6.50 -16.63 -1.55
N ASN A 30 6.19 -17.84 -1.09
CA ASN A 30 6.36 -18.31 0.29
C ASN A 30 5.66 -17.44 1.35
N ARG A 31 4.61 -16.71 0.98
CA ARG A 31 3.83 -15.85 1.88
C ARG A 31 2.33 -16.09 1.69
N PRO A 32 1.82 -17.28 2.05
CA PRO A 32 0.41 -17.64 1.82
C PRO A 32 -0.57 -16.75 2.62
N GLU A 33 -0.22 -16.34 3.83
CA GLU A 33 -1.06 -15.47 4.67
C GLU A 33 -1.26 -14.09 4.03
N LEU A 34 -0.16 -13.44 3.62
CA LEU A 34 -0.21 -12.16 2.90
C LEU A 34 -0.94 -12.29 1.55
N THR A 35 -0.78 -13.43 0.88
CA THR A 35 -1.52 -13.73 -0.36
C THR A 35 -3.02 -13.77 -0.09
N ALA A 36 -3.46 -14.52 0.93
CA ALA A 36 -4.88 -14.58 1.28
C ALA A 36 -5.44 -13.22 1.74
N GLU A 37 -4.63 -12.41 2.43
CA GLU A 37 -5.02 -11.07 2.87
C GLU A 37 -5.24 -10.11 1.69
N ARG A 38 -4.36 -10.14 0.68
CA ARG A 38 -4.37 -9.21 -0.46
C ARG A 38 -5.15 -9.70 -1.66
N PHE A 39 -5.27 -11.01 -1.87
CA PHE A 39 -5.98 -11.65 -2.98
C PHE A 39 -7.26 -12.32 -2.47
N ILE A 40 -8.34 -11.55 -2.40
CA ILE A 40 -9.62 -11.98 -1.85
C ILE A 40 -10.52 -12.59 -2.92
N ASP A 41 -11.56 -13.31 -2.51
CA ASP A 41 -12.58 -13.81 -3.44
C ASP A 41 -13.32 -12.67 -4.14
N ASN A 42 -13.58 -12.83 -5.43
CA ASN A 42 -14.33 -11.85 -6.20
C ASN A 42 -15.84 -11.97 -5.91
N PRO A 43 -16.48 -10.99 -5.24
CA PRO A 43 -17.91 -11.07 -4.94
C PRO A 43 -18.81 -10.93 -6.18
N PHE A 44 -18.26 -10.60 -7.35
CA PHE A 44 -19.01 -10.38 -8.59
C PHE A 44 -18.94 -11.54 -9.58
N GLY A 45 -18.28 -12.65 -9.23
CA GLY A 45 -18.18 -13.82 -10.11
C GLY A 45 -16.93 -14.65 -9.83
N GLU A 46 -16.41 -15.27 -10.88
CA GLU A 46 -15.23 -16.12 -10.76
C GLU A 46 -13.93 -15.32 -10.58
N GLY A 47 -12.93 -15.97 -9.99
CA GLY A 47 -11.59 -15.42 -9.78
C GLY A 47 -11.41 -14.67 -8.47
N LYS A 48 -10.34 -13.87 -8.41
CA LYS A 48 -9.90 -13.11 -7.24
C LYS A 48 -9.93 -11.61 -7.51
N LEU A 49 -9.90 -10.83 -6.43
CA LEU A 49 -9.60 -9.41 -6.45
C LEU A 49 -8.33 -9.14 -5.64
N TYR A 50 -7.46 -8.30 -6.17
CA TYR A 50 -6.26 -7.82 -5.49
C TYR A 50 -6.49 -6.44 -4.87
N LYS A 51 -6.21 -6.33 -3.57
CA LYS A 51 -6.24 -5.08 -2.78
C LYS A 51 -4.97 -4.27 -3.04
N SER A 52 -5.08 -3.20 -3.82
CA SER A 52 -3.91 -2.41 -4.26
C SER A 52 -3.34 -1.47 -3.20
N GLY A 53 -4.15 -1.07 -2.22
CA GLY A 53 -3.87 0.04 -1.31
C GLY A 53 -4.00 1.43 -1.94
N ASP A 54 -4.36 1.53 -3.22
CA ASP A 54 -4.55 2.81 -3.91
C ASP A 54 -5.97 3.33 -3.69
N LEU A 55 -6.11 4.63 -3.43
CA LEU A 55 -7.38 5.33 -3.30
C LEU A 55 -7.74 6.02 -4.62
N GLY A 56 -9.02 5.96 -4.97
CA GLY A 56 -9.52 6.68 -6.14
C GLY A 56 -11.02 6.93 -6.10
N ARG A 57 -11.52 7.61 -7.12
CA ARG A 57 -12.96 7.80 -7.36
C ARG A 57 -13.26 7.78 -8.85
N TRP A 58 -14.44 7.28 -9.20
CA TRP A 58 -14.96 7.40 -10.56
C TRP A 58 -15.51 8.79 -10.81
N LEU A 59 -15.06 9.43 -11.88
CA LEU A 59 -15.60 10.68 -12.39
C LEU A 59 -16.85 10.43 -13.24
N SER A 60 -17.67 11.45 -13.44
CA SER A 60 -18.92 11.35 -14.21
C SER A 60 -18.69 11.01 -15.69
N ASN A 61 -17.49 11.27 -16.21
CA ASN A 61 -17.08 10.90 -17.57
C ASN A 61 -16.60 9.44 -17.68
N GLY A 62 -16.60 8.67 -16.58
CA GLY A 62 -16.16 7.28 -16.54
C GLY A 62 -14.65 7.09 -16.33
N GLU A 63 -13.88 8.16 -16.14
CA GLU A 63 -12.47 8.06 -15.81
C GLU A 63 -12.25 7.77 -14.31
N LEU A 64 -11.18 7.05 -14.00
CA LEU A 64 -10.77 6.77 -12.62
C LEU A 64 -9.72 7.81 -12.20
N GLU A 65 -10.07 8.67 -11.25
CA GLU A 65 -9.13 9.61 -10.64
C GLU A 65 -8.39 8.93 -9.48
N PHE A 66 -7.06 8.97 -9.53
CA PHE A 66 -6.18 8.49 -8.47
C PHE A 66 -5.95 9.58 -7.41
N LEU A 67 -6.12 9.23 -6.14
CA LEU A 67 -6.10 10.16 -5.01
C LEU A 67 -4.95 9.91 -4.01
N GLY A 68 -4.15 8.88 -4.24
CA GLY A 68 -3.03 8.52 -3.36
C GLY A 68 -3.15 7.10 -2.83
N ARG A 69 -2.50 6.84 -1.69
CA ARG A 69 -2.46 5.52 -1.05
C ARG A 69 -3.09 5.55 0.33
N ASN A 70 -3.61 4.41 0.76
CA ASN A 70 -4.15 4.20 2.11
C ASN A 70 -3.09 3.68 3.11
N ASP A 71 -1.87 3.42 2.64
CA ASP A 71 -0.77 2.86 3.41
C ASP A 71 0.50 3.74 3.32
N PHE A 72 1.58 3.26 3.95
CA PHE A 72 2.86 3.99 4.07
C PHE A 72 3.76 3.87 2.84
N GLN A 73 3.32 3.17 1.80
CA GLN A 73 4.13 2.99 0.62
C GLN A 73 4.23 4.27 -0.20
N VAL A 74 5.41 4.53 -0.74
CA VAL A 74 5.68 5.73 -1.52
C VAL A 74 6.31 5.40 -2.87
N LYS A 75 6.15 6.33 -3.82
CA LYS A 75 6.88 6.30 -5.10
C LYS A 75 7.90 7.42 -5.11
N ILE A 76 9.18 7.05 -5.05
CA ILE A 76 10.28 8.01 -5.14
C ILE A 76 11.01 7.73 -6.45
N ARG A 77 11.02 8.71 -7.36
CA ARG A 77 11.76 8.62 -8.65
C ARG A 77 11.45 7.34 -9.46
N GLY A 78 10.20 6.87 -9.42
CA GLY A 78 9.75 5.67 -10.13
C GLY A 78 9.93 4.35 -9.36
N PHE A 79 10.57 4.37 -8.19
CA PHE A 79 10.73 3.21 -7.33
C PHE A 79 9.59 3.13 -6.32
N ARG A 80 9.00 1.94 -6.21
CA ARG A 80 8.01 1.59 -5.19
C ARG A 80 8.78 1.21 -3.92
N ILE A 81 8.65 2.03 -2.88
CA ILE A 81 9.42 1.89 -1.64
C ILE A 81 8.46 1.62 -0.49
N GLU A 82 8.76 0.57 0.29
CA GLU A 82 8.12 0.30 1.57
C GLU A 82 8.92 0.97 2.68
N LEU A 83 8.38 2.01 3.31
CA LEU A 83 9.12 2.76 4.34
C LEU A 83 9.48 1.89 5.54
N GLY A 84 8.60 0.95 5.90
CA GLY A 84 8.85 -0.02 6.98
C GLY A 84 10.03 -0.96 6.74
N GLU A 85 10.39 -1.22 5.48
CA GLU A 85 11.59 -2.02 5.15
C GLU A 85 12.86 -1.25 5.55
N ILE A 86 12.89 0.05 5.27
CA ILE A 86 14.00 0.94 5.65
C ILE A 86 14.06 1.09 7.18
N GLU A 87 12.91 1.25 7.83
CA GLU A 87 12.82 1.28 9.29
C GLU A 87 13.38 -0.01 9.92
N THR A 88 12.99 -1.17 9.39
CA THR A 88 13.50 -2.47 9.86
C THR A 88 15.01 -2.55 9.72
N ALA A 89 15.56 -2.17 8.56
CA ALA A 89 17.00 -2.17 8.33
C ALA A 89 17.74 -1.18 9.26
N LEU A 90 17.16 -0.02 9.56
CA LEU A 90 17.75 0.97 10.48
C LEU A 90 17.77 0.45 11.93
N LEU A 91 16.77 -0.31 12.36
CA LEU A 91 16.70 -0.90 13.70
C LEU A 91 17.74 -2.01 13.92
N GLU A 92 18.29 -2.59 12.85
CA GLU A 92 19.38 -3.58 12.95
C GLU A 92 20.74 -2.93 13.24
N LEU A 93 20.86 -1.59 13.11
CA LEU A 93 22.10 -0.87 13.38
C LEU A 93 22.34 -0.73 14.90
N PRO A 94 23.56 -1.02 15.40
CA PRO A 94 23.90 -0.82 16.80
C PRO A 94 23.64 0.61 17.26
N GLY A 95 23.03 0.76 18.44
CA GLY A 95 22.73 2.05 19.05
C GLY A 95 21.44 2.71 18.56
N VAL A 96 20.74 2.17 17.56
CA VAL A 96 19.40 2.66 17.15
C VAL A 96 18.33 1.97 17.99
N LEU A 97 17.61 2.74 18.80
CA LEU A 97 16.53 2.25 19.67
C LEU A 97 15.16 2.41 19.04
N GLN A 98 14.95 3.49 18.28
CA GLN A 98 13.72 3.75 17.54
C GLN A 98 14.05 4.45 16.22
N THR A 99 13.19 4.26 15.23
CA THR A 99 13.30 4.94 13.95
C THR A 99 11.92 5.19 13.34
N HIS A 100 11.81 6.26 12.56
CA HIS A 100 10.66 6.49 11.69
C HIS A 100 11.12 7.14 10.39
N VAL A 101 10.63 6.63 9.25
CA VAL A 101 11.00 7.12 7.93
C VAL A 101 9.79 7.76 7.26
N ILE A 102 9.99 8.97 6.72
CA ILE A 102 8.97 9.68 5.95
C ILE A 102 9.49 10.03 4.56
N ALA A 103 8.56 10.23 3.62
CA ALA A 103 8.86 10.84 2.34
C ALA A 103 8.51 12.33 2.34
N ARG A 104 9.42 13.18 1.87
CA ARG A 104 9.17 14.59 1.57
C ARG A 104 9.48 14.86 0.10
N GLY A 105 8.43 14.89 -0.72
CA GLY A 105 8.57 14.99 -2.17
C GLY A 105 9.28 13.75 -2.74
N GLN A 106 10.45 13.96 -3.34
CA GLN A 106 11.27 12.89 -3.97
C GLN A 106 12.49 12.51 -3.12
N GLN A 107 12.42 12.73 -1.80
CA GLN A 107 13.45 12.41 -0.82
C GLN A 107 12.85 11.65 0.37
N LEU A 108 13.68 10.85 1.03
CA LEU A 108 13.34 10.13 2.25
C LEU A 108 14.14 10.73 3.41
N ASP A 109 13.46 10.95 4.52
CA ASP A 109 14.08 11.41 5.76
C ASP A 109 13.83 10.38 6.85
N ALA A 110 14.90 9.95 7.52
CA ALA A 110 14.87 9.02 8.64
C ALA A 110 15.14 9.78 9.94
N TYR A 111 14.23 9.65 10.91
CA TYR A 111 14.40 10.14 12.27
C TYR A 111 14.78 8.95 13.14
N VAL A 112 15.91 9.05 13.84
CA VAL A 112 16.43 7.97 14.69
C VAL A 112 16.56 8.46 16.13
N VAL A 113 16.24 7.58 17.07
CA VAL A 113 16.53 7.75 18.49
C VAL A 113 17.53 6.68 18.86
N GLY A 114 18.63 7.08 19.49
CA GLY A 114 19.69 6.16 19.86
C GLY A 114 20.32 6.51 21.20
N GLU A 115 21.23 5.63 21.63
CA GLU A 115 22.08 5.90 22.79
C GLU A 115 22.95 7.12 22.48
N VAL A 116 22.85 8.14 23.32
CA VAL A 116 23.79 9.27 23.31
C VAL A 116 24.91 8.86 24.26
N ASP A 117 26.13 8.69 23.75
CA ASP A 117 27.30 8.68 24.60
C ASP A 117 27.37 10.06 25.29
N VAL A 118 26.99 10.10 26.58
CA VAL A 118 27.07 11.28 27.46
C VAL A 118 28.34 11.23 28.27
#